data_AF-A0A7R8RXA6-F1
#
_entry.id   AF-A0A7R8RXA6-F1
#
_cell.length_a   1.000
_cell.length_b   1.000
_cell.length_c   1.000
_cell.angle_alpha   90.00
_cell.angle_beta   90.00
_cell.angle_gamma   90.00
#
_symmetry.space_group_name_H-M   'P 1'
#
loop_
_entity.id
_entity.type
_entity.pdbx_description
1 polymer ?
#
loop_
_entity_poly.entity_id
_entity_poly.type
_entity_poly.pdbx_seq_one_letter_code
_entity_poly.pdbx_strand_id
1 'polypeptide(L)'
;MQGRQPGHVRVARARPASDFHFSRLGGTCPLWTVYEAFSAPGRILTQVAEMPDGKRYFWVTRAVTRGGFGHRAPRADFAVALGCELRHAHRLVYAEGLALDDPRSVTPIGLGCRICERQDCAQRARPPAGGRLAVDPDRRTHVPYPVVADGRSAPPPGLSGG
;
A
#
# COMPACT_ATOMS: atom_id res chain seq x y z
N MET A 1 5.40 26.43 17.99
CA MET A 1 4.34 25.40 18.01
C MET A 1 4.22 24.84 16.60
N GLN A 2 5.00 23.81 16.28
CA GLN A 2 4.92 23.14 14.98
C GLN A 2 4.09 21.87 15.15
N GLY A 3 2.87 21.90 14.59
CA GLY A 3 2.01 20.72 14.47
C GLY A 3 2.75 19.62 13.72
N ARG A 4 2.89 18.47 14.38
CA ARG A 4 3.49 17.26 13.80
C ARG A 4 2.56 16.78 12.69
N GLN A 5 2.90 17.03 11.43
CA GLN A 5 2.13 16.58 10.28
C GLN A 5 2.00 15.04 10.30
N PRO A 6 0.80 14.47 10.45
CA PRO A 6 0.56 13.05 10.27
C PRO A 6 0.58 12.77 8.76
N GLY A 7 1.52 11.94 8.29
CA GLY A 7 1.56 11.58 6.87
C GLY A 7 2.87 10.99 6.36
N HIS A 8 3.94 11.05 7.15
CA HIS A 8 5.21 10.41 6.79
C HIS A 8 5.46 9.17 7.65
N VAL A 9 5.07 8.00 7.14
CA VAL A 9 5.58 6.74 7.68
C VAL A 9 7.00 6.55 7.14
N ARG A 10 7.97 6.47 8.05
CA ARG A 10 9.35 6.11 7.73
C ARG A 10 9.59 4.70 8.24
N VAL A 11 10.02 3.80 7.37
CA VAL A 11 10.44 2.46 7.76
C VAL A 11 11.77 2.58 8.49
N ALA A 12 11.74 2.51 9.82
CA ALA A 12 12.93 2.68 10.66
C ALA A 12 13.78 1.40 10.77
N ARG A 13 13.16 0.22 10.57
CA ARG A 13 13.85 -1.07 10.64
C ARG A 13 13.10 -2.12 9.82
N ALA A 14 13.81 -2.78 8.91
CA ALA A 14 13.34 -3.97 8.20
C ALA A 14 14.32 -5.12 8.44
N ARG A 15 13.80 -6.32 8.68
CA ARG A 15 14.59 -7.56 8.78
C ARG A 15 13.99 -8.58 7.81
N PRO A 16 14.33 -8.48 6.52
CA PRO A 16 13.79 -9.40 5.52
C PRO A 16 14.43 -10.78 5.67
N ALA A 17 13.66 -11.84 5.44
CA ALA A 17 14.17 -13.20 5.30
C ALA A 17 14.60 -13.53 3.84
N SER A 18 14.16 -12.73 2.86
CA SER A 18 14.44 -12.87 1.41
C SER A 18 14.30 -11.50 0.69
N ASP A 19 14.49 -11.43 -0.63
CA ASP A 19 14.31 -10.19 -1.41
C ASP A 19 12.89 -9.64 -1.30
N PHE A 20 12.73 -8.65 -0.43
CA PHE A 20 11.45 -8.05 -0.10
C PHE A 20 11.39 -6.62 -0.61
N HIS A 21 10.31 -6.32 -1.34
CA HIS A 21 10.06 -5.06 -2.04
C HIS A 21 10.25 -3.79 -1.18
N PHE A 22 10.02 -3.87 0.13
CA PHE A 22 10.06 -2.73 1.04
C PHE A 22 11.36 -2.62 1.86
N SER A 23 12.39 -3.39 1.52
CA SER A 23 13.61 -3.50 2.34
C SER A 23 14.55 -2.30 2.27
N ARG A 24 14.56 -1.56 1.15
CA ARG A 24 15.58 -0.52 0.87
C ARG A 24 15.01 0.77 0.27
N LEU A 25 14.04 0.66 -0.64
CA LEU A 25 13.30 1.78 -1.21
C LEU A 25 11.82 1.40 -1.31
N GLY A 26 10.92 2.33 -1.00
CA GLY A 26 9.48 2.14 -1.15
C GLY A 26 8.72 2.05 0.17
N GLY A 27 7.46 1.59 0.09
CA GLY A 27 6.57 1.46 1.24
C GLY A 27 5.70 2.69 1.45
N THR A 28 5.60 3.55 0.43
CA THR A 28 4.87 4.82 0.49
C THR A 28 3.52 4.80 -0.19
N CYS A 29 3.02 3.60 -0.52
CA CYS A 29 1.69 3.45 -1.07
C CYS A 29 0.66 3.64 0.05
N PRO A 30 -0.27 4.61 -0.07
CA PRO A 30 -1.28 4.87 0.97
C PRO A 30 -2.29 3.72 1.12
N LEU A 31 -2.41 2.85 0.12
CA LEU A 31 -3.24 1.63 0.16
C LEU A 31 -2.64 0.51 1.02
N TRP A 32 -1.41 0.67 1.51
CA TRP A 32 -0.81 -0.29 2.41
C TRP A 32 -1.32 -0.08 3.84
N THR A 33 -1.80 -1.15 4.47
CA THR A 33 -2.46 -1.14 5.80
C THR A 33 -1.59 -0.56 6.93
N VAL A 34 -0.27 -0.46 6.74
CA VAL A 34 0.64 0.29 7.62
C VAL A 34 0.17 1.72 7.89
N TYR A 35 -0.38 2.38 6.87
CA TYR A 35 -0.89 3.74 7.02
C TYR A 35 -2.22 3.77 7.78
N GLU A 36 -3.08 2.77 7.56
CA GLU A 36 -4.37 2.65 8.24
C GLU A 36 -4.22 2.35 9.75
N ALA A 37 -3.17 1.62 10.15
CA ALA A 37 -2.95 1.25 11.55
C ALA A 37 -2.91 2.45 12.51
N PHE A 38 -2.52 3.64 12.05
CA PHE A 38 -2.53 4.86 12.88
C PHE A 38 -3.95 5.38 13.16
N SER A 39 -4.92 5.11 12.29
CA SER A 39 -6.34 5.45 12.50
C SER A 39 -7.05 4.45 13.41
N ALA A 40 -6.45 3.28 13.66
CA ALA A 40 -6.98 2.26 14.56
C ALA A 40 -5.92 1.76 15.57
N PRO A 41 -5.42 2.63 16.48
CA PRO A 41 -4.37 2.24 17.43
C PRO A 41 -4.75 1.02 18.27
N GLY A 42 -3.80 0.11 18.45
CA GLY A 42 -4.01 -1.10 19.24
C GLY A 42 -4.74 -2.23 18.52
N ARG A 43 -5.46 -1.97 17.41
CA ARG A 43 -6.07 -3.02 16.57
C ARG A 43 -5.03 -3.69 15.67
N ILE A 44 -5.19 -5.00 15.50
CA ILE A 44 -4.45 -5.76 14.48
C ILE A 44 -5.26 -5.66 13.19
N LEU A 45 -4.60 -5.25 12.12
CA LEU A 45 -5.14 -5.18 10.77
C LEU A 45 -4.43 -6.21 9.90
N THR A 46 -5.18 -6.88 9.03
CA THR A 46 -4.66 -7.86 8.10
C THR A 46 -4.94 -7.44 6.66
N GLN A 47 -4.05 -7.78 5.73
CA GLN A 47 -4.22 -7.43 4.32
C GLN A 47 -3.56 -8.45 3.42
N VAL A 48 -4.27 -8.90 2.39
CA VAL A 48 -3.68 -9.54 1.22
C VAL A 48 -3.37 -8.43 0.20
N ALA A 49 -2.09 -8.25 -0.12
CA ALA A 49 -1.64 -7.19 -1.01
C ALA A 49 -0.89 -7.75 -2.20
N GLU A 50 -1.17 -7.21 -3.39
CA GLU A 50 -0.51 -7.58 -4.63
C GLU A 50 0.39 -6.46 -5.14
N MET A 51 1.64 -6.80 -5.39
CA MET A 51 2.63 -5.89 -5.97
C MET A 51 2.43 -5.76 -7.49
N PRO A 52 2.97 -4.70 -8.15
CA PRO A 52 2.84 -4.54 -9.60
C PRO A 52 3.40 -5.71 -10.43
N ASP A 53 4.34 -6.49 -9.86
CA ASP A 53 4.89 -7.69 -10.48
C ASP A 53 3.99 -8.94 -10.33
N GLY A 54 2.80 -8.79 -9.74
CA GLY A 54 1.84 -9.87 -9.51
C GLY A 54 2.12 -10.70 -8.25
N LYS A 55 3.23 -10.47 -7.53
CA LYS A 55 3.50 -11.21 -6.29
C LYS A 55 2.54 -10.78 -5.19
N ARG A 56 1.97 -11.76 -4.49
CA ARG A 56 1.03 -11.54 -3.39
C ARG A 56 1.66 -11.81 -2.04
N TYR A 57 1.39 -10.90 -1.11
CA TYR A 57 1.87 -10.96 0.27
C TYR A 57 0.70 -10.84 1.25
N PHE A 58 0.80 -11.57 2.34
CA PHE A 58 -0.08 -11.39 3.49
C PHE A 58 0.62 -10.53 4.54
N TRP A 59 -0.10 -9.54 5.05
CA TRP A 59 0.38 -8.56 6.01
C TRP A 59 -0.42 -8.61 7.29
N VAL A 60 0.29 -8.52 8.42
CA VAL A 60 -0.27 -8.28 9.74
C VAL A 60 0.34 -6.99 10.28
N THR A 61 -0.50 -6.01 10.62
CA THR A 61 -0.09 -4.66 10.95
C THR A 61 -0.74 -4.19 12.26
N ARG A 62 0.01 -3.49 13.11
CA ARG A 62 -0.51 -2.84 14.32
C ARG A 62 0.24 -1.57 14.64
N ALA A 63 -0.47 -0.54 15.11
CA ALA A 63 0.15 0.63 15.72
C ALA A 63 0.46 0.40 17.21
N VAL A 64 1.67 0.77 17.61
CA VAL A 64 2.23 0.64 18.96
C VAL A 64 2.70 2.02 19.43
N THR A 65 2.17 2.46 20.57
CA THR A 65 2.61 3.68 21.25
C THR A 65 3.72 3.35 22.25
N ARG A 66 4.79 4.14 22.26
CA ARG A 66 5.84 4.08 23.31
C ARG A 66 6.01 5.44 23.98
N GLY A 67 6.37 5.40 25.27
CA GLY A 67 6.54 6.59 26.11
C GLY A 67 5.21 7.18 26.58
N GLY A 68 5.24 8.45 26.98
CA GLY A 68 4.01 9.17 27.38
C GLY A 68 3.50 8.89 28.79
N PHE A 69 4.34 8.39 29.70
CA PHE A 69 4.01 8.26 31.12
C PHE A 69 4.04 9.65 31.78
N GLY A 70 2.92 10.36 31.67
CA GLY A 70 2.72 11.73 32.17
C GLY A 70 1.88 12.58 31.21
N HIS A 71 1.05 13.48 31.74
CA HIS A 71 0.11 14.28 30.95
C HIS A 71 0.78 15.10 29.82
N ARG A 72 2.02 15.55 30.04
CA ARG A 72 2.81 16.32 29.07
C ARG A 72 3.99 15.55 28.48
N ALA A 73 4.10 14.26 28.78
CA ALA A 73 5.22 13.45 28.32
C ALA A 73 5.07 13.18 26.80
N PRO A 74 6.14 13.33 26.01
CA PRO A 74 6.09 13.07 24.58
C PRO A 74 5.75 11.60 24.31
N ARG A 75 4.90 11.38 23.29
CA ARG A 75 4.47 10.07 22.80
C ARG A 75 5.01 9.83 21.39
N ALA A 76 5.42 8.60 21.16
CA ALA A 76 5.84 8.14 19.84
C ALA A 76 4.97 6.96 19.41
N ASP A 77 4.22 7.17 18.35
CA ASP A 77 3.42 6.12 17.70
C ASP A 77 4.20 5.53 16.53
N PHE A 78 4.26 4.21 16.49
CA PHE A 78 4.92 3.44 15.45
C PHE A 78 3.94 2.46 14.85
N ALA A 79 3.97 2.24 13.53
CA ALA A 79 3.31 1.09 12.92
C ALA A 79 4.34 -0.02 12.73
N VAL A 80 3.98 -1.22 13.15
CA VAL A 80 4.75 -2.45 12.92
C VAL A 80 3.95 -3.30 11.95
N ALA A 81 4.59 -3.71 10.86
CA ALA A 81 4.03 -4.65 9.91
C ALA A 81 4.95 -5.85 9.71
N LEU A 82 4.34 -7.02 9.70
CA LEU A 82 4.98 -8.30 9.41
C LEU A 82 4.33 -8.84 8.14
N GLY A 83 5.16 -9.17 7.14
CA GLY A 83 4.70 -9.65 5.85
C GLY A 83 5.33 -10.99 5.50
N CYS A 84 4.57 -11.86 4.85
CA CYS A 84 5.07 -13.08 4.22
C CYS A 84 4.44 -13.26 2.83
N GLU A 85 5.00 -14.12 2.00
CA GLU A 85 4.35 -14.49 0.74
C GLU A 85 3.01 -15.20 1.02
N LEU A 86 1.99 -14.92 0.20
CA LEU A 86 0.63 -15.40 0.45
C LEU A 86 0.54 -16.92 0.63
N ARG A 87 1.37 -17.69 -0.10
CA ARG A 87 1.46 -19.16 0.04
C ARG A 87 1.79 -19.63 1.47
N HIS A 88 2.36 -18.78 2.31
CA HIS A 88 2.72 -19.07 3.70
C HIS A 88 1.69 -18.53 4.72
N ALA A 89 0.69 -17.77 4.26
CA ALA A 89 -0.27 -17.09 5.14
C ALA A 89 -1.10 -18.07 5.98
N HIS A 90 -1.46 -19.24 5.43
CA HIS A 90 -2.23 -20.28 6.12
C HIS A 90 -1.60 -20.80 7.42
N ARG A 91 -0.31 -20.52 7.64
CA ARG A 91 0.43 -20.91 8.87
C ARG A 91 0.28 -19.88 9.99
N LEU A 92 -0.35 -18.74 9.73
CA LEU A 92 -0.53 -17.66 10.67
C LEU A 92 -1.96 -17.69 11.22
N VAL A 93 -2.11 -17.63 12.55
CA VAL A 93 -3.43 -17.50 13.19
C VAL A 93 -4.23 -16.30 12.67
N TYR A 94 -3.54 -15.23 12.26
CA TYR A 94 -4.17 -14.03 11.71
C TYR A 94 -4.80 -14.22 10.33
N ALA A 95 -4.53 -15.34 9.66
CA ALA A 95 -5.14 -15.66 8.38
C ALA A 95 -6.45 -16.47 8.53
N GLU A 96 -6.81 -16.88 9.75
CA GLU A 96 -8.01 -17.65 10.01
C GLU A 96 -9.28 -16.87 9.61
N GLY A 97 -10.20 -17.55 8.93
CA GLY A 97 -11.46 -16.97 8.46
C GLY A 97 -11.34 -15.99 7.29
N LEU A 98 -10.14 -15.75 6.75
CA LEU A 98 -9.93 -14.90 5.58
C LEU A 98 -10.01 -15.70 4.28
N ALA A 99 -10.69 -15.15 3.29
CA ALA A 99 -10.73 -15.69 1.93
C ALA A 99 -9.42 -15.33 1.19
N LEU A 100 -8.34 -16.07 1.51
CA LEU A 100 -7.00 -15.83 0.94
C LEU A 100 -6.94 -16.05 -0.58
N ASP A 101 -7.82 -16.91 -1.11
CA ASP A 101 -7.87 -17.25 -2.53
C ASP A 101 -8.86 -16.40 -3.33
N ASP A 102 -9.66 -15.56 -2.68
CA ASP A 102 -10.62 -14.66 -3.36
C ASP A 102 -9.88 -13.47 -3.98
N PRO A 103 -9.87 -13.30 -5.32
CA PRO A 103 -9.24 -12.16 -5.97
C PRO A 103 -9.80 -10.80 -5.49
N ARG A 104 -11.03 -10.75 -4.98
CA ARG A 104 -11.67 -9.53 -4.46
C ARG A 104 -11.10 -9.10 -3.11
N SER A 105 -10.47 -10.00 -2.36
CA SER A 105 -9.82 -9.68 -1.07
C SER A 105 -8.41 -9.10 -1.27
N VAL A 106 -7.90 -9.15 -2.50
CA VAL A 106 -6.54 -8.71 -2.85
C VAL A 106 -6.53 -7.20 -3.10
N THR A 107 -5.76 -6.47 -2.30
CA THR A 107 -5.54 -5.03 -2.53
C THR A 107 -4.37 -4.82 -3.49
N PRO A 108 -4.56 -4.19 -4.66
CA PRO A 108 -3.45 -3.82 -5.54
C PRO A 108 -2.67 -2.65 -4.95
N ILE A 109 -1.45 -2.90 -4.49
CA ILE A 109 -0.56 -1.87 -3.94
C ILE A 109 0.65 -1.63 -4.85
N GLY A 110 1.47 -0.64 -4.50
CA GLY A 110 2.73 -0.35 -5.18
C GLY A 110 3.85 0.01 -4.22
N LEU A 111 5.04 0.25 -4.75
CA LEU A 111 6.21 0.67 -3.97
C LEU A 111 6.12 2.15 -3.52
N GLY A 112 5.40 2.96 -4.28
CA GLY A 112 5.21 4.39 -4.04
C GLY A 112 4.80 5.11 -5.32
N CYS A 113 4.01 6.18 -5.23
CA CYS A 113 3.36 6.78 -6.41
C CYS A 113 4.34 7.15 -7.54
N ARG A 114 5.53 7.67 -7.23
CA ARG A 114 6.52 8.06 -8.24
C ARG A 114 7.11 6.90 -9.05
N ILE A 115 7.09 5.68 -8.52
CA ILE A 115 7.70 4.49 -9.17
C ILE A 115 6.67 3.37 -9.40
N CYS A 116 5.39 3.63 -9.14
CA CYS A 116 4.33 2.65 -9.30
C CYS A 116 3.81 2.67 -10.74
N GLU A 117 3.87 1.52 -11.40
CA GLU A 117 3.49 1.33 -12.82
C GLU A 117 1.98 1.14 -13.04
N ARG A 118 1.19 0.96 -11.98
CA ARG A 118 -0.27 0.72 -12.09
C ARG A 118 -0.99 1.93 -12.69
N GLN A 119 -1.61 1.78 -13.86
CA GLN A 119 -2.24 2.91 -14.55
C GLN A 119 -3.62 3.27 -13.98
N ASP A 120 -4.34 2.32 -13.40
CA ASP A 120 -5.68 2.52 -12.83
C ASP A 120 -5.62 2.61 -11.29
N CYS A 121 -5.17 3.75 -10.76
CA CYS A 121 -5.06 3.96 -9.32
C CYS A 121 -5.65 5.31 -8.89
N ALA A 122 -6.87 5.27 -8.35
CA ALA A 122 -7.56 6.46 -7.84
C ALA A 122 -6.85 7.13 -6.65
N GLN A 123 -6.08 6.37 -5.86
CA GLN A 123 -5.35 6.87 -4.68
C GLN A 123 -3.96 7.44 -5.01
N ARG A 124 -3.67 7.67 -6.30
CA ARG A 124 -2.36 8.15 -6.75
C ARG A 124 -2.13 9.60 -6.30
N ALA A 125 -1.23 9.78 -5.32
CA ALA A 125 -0.94 11.08 -4.72
C ALA A 125 0.16 11.89 -5.44
N ARG A 126 1.00 11.25 -6.26
CA ARG A 126 2.05 11.92 -7.06
C ARG A 126 2.12 11.37 -8.49
N PRO A 127 2.50 12.20 -9.47
CA PRO A 127 2.74 11.72 -10.83
C PRO A 127 3.88 10.69 -10.83
N PRO A 128 3.77 9.63 -11.66
CA PRO A 128 4.89 8.74 -11.95
C PRO A 128 6.12 9.53 -12.43
N ALA A 129 7.31 9.07 -12.08
CA ALA A 129 8.56 9.67 -12.55
C ALA A 129 8.87 9.27 -14.01
N GLY A 130 8.33 8.14 -14.47
CA GLY A 130 8.40 7.70 -15.87
C GLY A 130 7.02 7.78 -16.55
N GLY A 131 7.03 7.98 -17.86
CA GLY A 131 5.81 8.13 -18.67
C GLY A 131 5.36 9.57 -18.83
N ARG A 132 4.68 9.85 -19.95
CA ARG A 132 4.11 11.18 -20.24
C ARG A 132 2.69 11.26 -19.69
N LEU A 133 2.36 12.36 -18.99
CA LEU A 133 1.01 12.57 -18.49
C LEU A 133 0.03 12.80 -19.65
N ALA A 134 -1.11 12.12 -19.62
CA ALA A 134 -2.23 12.29 -20.53
C ALA A 134 -3.13 13.42 -20.01
N VAL A 135 -2.72 14.67 -20.23
CA VAL A 135 -3.51 15.84 -19.83
C VAL A 135 -4.47 16.21 -20.96
N ASP A 136 -5.76 16.18 -20.66
CA ASP A 136 -6.85 16.57 -21.55
C ASP A 136 -7.74 17.58 -20.79
N PRO A 137 -7.80 18.86 -21.20
CA PRO A 137 -8.60 19.89 -20.53
C PRO A 137 -10.10 19.60 -20.49
N ASP A 138 -10.61 18.84 -21.46
CA ASP A 138 -12.04 18.58 -21.63
C ASP A 138 -12.48 17.27 -20.96
N ARG A 139 -11.51 16.48 -20.47
CA ARG A 139 -11.78 15.17 -19.89
C ARG A 139 -11.43 15.14 -18.41
N ARG A 140 -12.42 14.81 -17.58
CA ARG A 140 -12.22 14.48 -16.17
C ARG A 140 -12.07 12.97 -16.01
N THR A 141 -11.01 12.54 -15.34
CA THR A 141 -10.76 11.14 -15.01
C THR A 141 -10.83 10.95 -13.50
N HIS A 142 -11.27 9.77 -13.05
CA HIS A 142 -11.23 9.38 -11.64
C HIS A 142 -9.80 9.02 -11.19
N VAL A 143 -8.90 8.75 -12.12
CA VAL A 143 -7.48 8.44 -11.86
C VAL A 143 -6.65 9.72 -11.90
N PRO A 144 -6.03 10.16 -10.79
CA PRO A 144 -5.11 11.28 -10.81
C PRO A 144 -3.85 10.95 -11.61
N TYR A 145 -3.31 11.93 -12.34
CA TYR A 145 -2.07 11.78 -13.13
C TYR A 145 -2.12 10.60 -14.13
N PRO A 146 -3.12 10.55 -15.04
CA PRO A 146 -3.15 9.51 -16.06
C PRO A 146 -1.89 9.61 -16.93
N VAL A 147 -1.34 8.46 -17.32
CA VAL A 147 -0.19 8.39 -18.23
C VAL A 147 -0.66 7.93 -19.60
N VAL A 148 -0.04 8.45 -20.66
CA VAL A 148 -0.28 7.98 -22.02
C VAL A 148 0.16 6.52 -22.08
N ALA A 149 -0.75 5.64 -22.50
CA ALA A 149 -0.39 4.25 -22.76
C ALA A 149 0.55 4.25 -23.98
N ASP A 150 1.83 3.97 -23.77
CA ASP A 150 2.69 3.52 -24.87
C ASP A 150 2.06 2.23 -25.38
N GLY A 151 1.84 2.11 -26.69
CA GLY A 151 1.03 1.06 -27.35
C GLY A 151 1.50 -0.39 -27.20
N ARG A 152 2.13 -0.77 -26.09
CA ARG A 152 2.48 -2.13 -25.68
C ARG A 152 1.57 -2.71 -24.58
N SER A 153 0.65 -1.93 -24.02
CA SER A 153 -0.34 -2.44 -23.07
C SER A 153 -1.59 -2.87 -23.83
N ALA A 154 -1.81 -4.17 -23.97
CA ALA A 154 -3.01 -4.73 -24.57
C ALA A 154 -4.27 -4.17 -23.87
N PRO A 155 -5.34 -3.85 -24.63
CA PRO A 155 -6.60 -3.42 -24.04
C PRO A 155 -7.22 -4.55 -23.19
N PRO A 156 -7.95 -4.23 -22.11
CA PRO A 156 -8.71 -5.24 -21.39
C PRO A 156 -9.75 -5.89 -22.31
N PRO A 157 -10.03 -7.20 -22.19
CA PRO A 157 -11.07 -7.84 -22.99
C PRO A 157 -12.41 -7.13 -22.71
N GLY A 158 -13.03 -6.67 -23.80
CA GLY A 158 -14.23 -5.86 -23.77
C GLY A 158 -15.37 -6.51 -23.00
N LEU A 159 -16.06 -5.67 -22.22
CA LEU A 159 -17.41 -5.95 -21.78
C LEU A 159 -18.32 -5.96 -23.01
N SER A 160 -18.75 -7.15 -23.39
CA SER A 160 -19.85 -7.39 -24.32
C SER A 160 -21.17 -7.35 -23.56
N GLY A 161 -22.18 -6.73 -24.17
CA GLY A 161 -23.59 -6.73 -23.74
C GLY A 161 -24.05 -5.36 -23.24
N GLY A 162 -25.13 -4.76 -23.75
CA GLY A 162 -26.11 -5.17 -24.76
C GLY A 162 -27.02 -3.98 -25.09
#